data_AF-A0A6J1LC80-F1
#
_entry.id   AF-A0A6J1LC80-F1
#
_cell.length_a   1.000
_cell.length_b   1.000
_cell.length_c   1.000
_cell.angle_alpha   90.00
_cell.angle_beta   90.00
_cell.angle_gamma   90.00
#
_symmetry.space_group_name_H-M   'P 1'
#
loop_
_entity.id
_entity.type
_entity.pdbx_description
1 polymer ?
#
loop_
_entity_poly.entity_id
_entity_poly.type
_entity_poly.pdbx_seq_one_letter_code
_entity_poly.pdbx_strand_id
1 'polypeptide(L)'
;MICCYNTIKYTGLLSNLLYMLLAIGVMSAGGLGLQMAQPNTPEHTYFVESLVLGATICTIVIFGCYGLVSDLLSVNIIFTCFILIVLGLEYLQLYNYQPHSRYRSTTQQLELTVAWHDLEKQPQSMQQYEQQHHCCGYNNASDYKAMHLSIPKSCYQLGSDEQLFTRGCLTTLKHSHSRIEQSDKLFIWCIIGLEIFILVQTIVLSGLLYKLRRRERLARQQVPPGVRREPRANHVGSRAQLLDNV
;
A
#
# COMPACT_ATOMS: atom_id res chain seq x y z
N MET A 1 18.46 30.12 -0.31
CA MET A 1 18.81 28.68 -0.35
C MET A 1 18.33 27.92 0.89
N ILE A 2 18.44 28.50 2.10
CA ILE A 2 18.00 27.87 3.36
C ILE A 2 16.50 27.54 3.36
N CYS A 3 15.66 28.46 2.87
CA CYS A 3 14.21 28.23 2.78
C CYS A 3 13.88 27.00 1.91
N CYS A 4 14.37 26.93 0.67
CA CYS A 4 14.13 25.78 -0.22
C CYS A 4 14.64 24.45 0.37
N TYR A 5 15.79 24.45 1.03
CA TYR A 5 16.34 23.25 1.65
C TYR A 5 15.48 22.77 2.83
N ASN A 6 15.01 23.69 3.68
CA ASN A 6 14.09 23.36 4.75
C ASN A 6 12.74 22.88 4.22
N THR A 7 12.22 23.51 3.15
CA THR A 7 10.99 23.05 2.48
C THR A 7 11.13 21.61 2.01
N ILE A 8 12.21 21.27 1.29
CA ILE A 8 12.46 19.89 0.81
C ILE A 8 12.52 18.90 1.98
N LYS A 9 13.15 19.27 3.09
CA LYS A 9 13.20 18.43 4.29
C LYS A 9 11.83 18.19 4.90
N TYR A 10 11.03 19.24 5.09
CA TYR A 10 9.70 19.10 5.68
C TYR A 10 8.73 18.37 4.76
N THR A 11 8.75 18.66 3.47
CA THR A 11 7.92 17.94 2.49
C THR A 11 8.33 16.48 2.38
N GLY A 12 9.63 16.18 2.49
CA GLY A 12 10.16 14.82 2.52
C GLY A 12 9.83 14.05 3.78
N LEU A 13 9.81 14.70 4.94
CA LEU A 13 9.36 14.07 6.18
C LEU A 13 7.86 13.75 6.13
N LEU A 14 7.07 14.70 5.61
CA LEU A 14 5.62 14.53 5.47
C LEU A 14 5.27 13.42 4.46
N SER A 15 5.92 13.37 3.31
CA SER A 15 5.68 12.33 2.31
C SER A 15 6.04 10.94 2.84
N ASN A 16 7.17 10.80 3.53
CA ASN A 16 7.55 9.56 4.20
C ASN A 16 6.53 9.12 5.26
N LEU A 17 6.01 10.05 6.07
CA LEU A 17 4.97 9.75 7.05
C LEU A 17 3.66 9.27 6.38
N LEU A 18 3.22 9.94 5.33
CA LEU A 18 2.04 9.54 4.56
C LEU A 18 2.23 8.15 3.93
N TYR A 19 3.41 7.88 3.41
CA TYR A 19 3.76 6.59 2.79
C TYR A 19 3.75 5.45 3.84
N MET A 20 4.23 5.72 5.06
CA MET A 20 4.12 4.77 6.17
C MET A 20 2.65 4.47 6.53
N LEU A 21 1.79 5.49 6.59
CA LEU A 21 0.36 5.28 6.86
C LEU A 21 -0.32 4.42 5.79
N LEU A 22 0.02 4.66 4.51
CA LEU A 22 -0.46 3.83 3.41
C LEU A 22 0.02 2.39 3.52
N ALA A 23 1.31 2.17 3.84
CA ALA A 23 1.87 0.83 4.03
C ALA A 23 1.15 0.07 5.17
N ILE A 24 0.87 0.73 6.30
CA ILE A 24 0.09 0.15 7.41
C ILE A 24 -1.33 -0.19 6.95
N GLY A 25 -1.94 0.67 6.13
CA GLY A 25 -3.24 0.40 5.51
C GLY A 25 -3.22 -0.88 4.67
N VAL A 26 -2.21 -1.03 3.80
CA VAL A 26 -2.02 -2.23 2.96
C VAL A 26 -1.78 -3.47 3.82
N MET A 27 -0.94 -3.37 4.86
CA MET A 27 -0.69 -4.49 5.78
C MET A 27 -1.95 -4.94 6.52
N SER A 28 -2.78 -4.00 6.98
CA SER A 28 -4.02 -4.35 7.68
C SER A 28 -5.04 -5.00 6.74
N ALA A 29 -5.18 -4.49 5.52
CA ALA A 29 -6.01 -5.12 4.48
C ALA A 29 -5.48 -6.52 4.10
N GLY A 30 -4.17 -6.68 3.95
CA GLY A 30 -3.52 -7.96 3.67
C GLY A 30 -3.71 -8.98 4.81
N GLY A 31 -3.61 -8.52 6.06
CA GLY A 31 -3.84 -9.35 7.24
C GLY A 31 -5.29 -9.85 7.35
N LEU A 32 -6.27 -9.00 7.07
CA LEU A 32 -7.68 -9.40 6.99
C LEU A 32 -7.92 -10.36 5.81
N GLY A 33 -7.30 -10.10 4.67
CA GLY A 33 -7.36 -10.99 3.49
C GLY A 33 -6.80 -12.38 3.78
N LEU A 34 -5.72 -12.47 4.55
CA LEU A 34 -5.10 -13.74 4.95
C LEU A 34 -6.01 -14.61 5.81
N GLN A 35 -6.83 -14.00 6.68
CA GLN A 35 -7.80 -14.74 7.51
C GLN A 35 -8.92 -15.37 6.70
N MET A 36 -9.26 -14.79 5.56
CA MET A 36 -10.38 -15.23 4.71
C MET A 36 -9.95 -16.14 3.56
N ALA A 37 -8.67 -16.21 3.24
CA ALA A 37 -8.17 -17.00 2.13
C ALA A 37 -8.02 -18.48 2.52
N GLN A 38 -8.01 -19.39 1.55
CA GLN A 38 -7.85 -20.84 1.76
C GLN A 38 -6.37 -21.27 1.68
N PRO A 39 -5.77 -21.94 2.68
CA PRO A 39 -4.33 -22.26 2.70
C PRO A 39 -3.87 -23.06 1.47
N ASN A 40 -2.63 -22.81 1.00
CA ASN A 40 -1.99 -23.39 -0.21
C ASN A 40 -2.51 -22.88 -1.57
N THR A 41 -3.19 -21.75 -1.59
CA THR A 41 -3.59 -21.09 -2.85
C THR A 41 -2.61 -19.97 -3.23
N PRO A 42 -2.47 -19.63 -4.53
CA PRO A 42 -1.63 -18.51 -4.99
C PRO A 42 -2.07 -17.14 -4.45
N GLU A 43 -3.32 -17.02 -3.99
CA GLU A 43 -3.82 -15.83 -3.30
C GLU A 43 -3.27 -15.71 -1.87
N HIS A 44 -3.05 -16.82 -1.16
CA HIS A 44 -2.41 -16.82 0.16
C HIS A 44 -0.97 -16.30 0.09
N THR A 45 -0.21 -16.77 -0.89
CA THR A 45 1.18 -16.31 -1.09
C THR A 45 1.24 -14.82 -1.36
N TYR A 46 0.30 -14.29 -2.15
CA TYR A 46 0.20 -12.85 -2.41
C TYR A 46 -0.05 -12.02 -1.13
N PHE A 47 -0.95 -12.47 -0.25
CA PHE A 47 -1.22 -11.76 1.01
C PHE A 47 -0.02 -11.78 1.96
N VAL A 48 0.68 -12.92 2.04
CA VAL A 48 1.91 -13.03 2.84
C VAL A 48 3.02 -12.16 2.26
N GLU A 49 3.23 -12.18 0.94
CA GLU A 49 4.20 -11.31 0.25
C GLU A 49 3.91 -9.84 0.50
N SER A 50 2.65 -9.42 0.39
CA SER A 50 2.21 -8.04 0.64
C SER A 50 2.46 -7.61 2.10
N LEU A 51 2.27 -8.51 3.08
CA LEU A 51 2.53 -8.22 4.49
C LEU A 51 4.02 -8.02 4.76
N VAL A 52 4.86 -8.89 4.19
CA VAL A 52 6.33 -8.78 4.30
C VAL A 52 6.82 -7.50 3.63
N LEU A 53 6.32 -7.19 2.43
CA LEU A 53 6.68 -5.99 1.68
C LEU A 53 6.23 -4.70 2.42
N GLY A 54 5.04 -4.69 3.02
CA GLY A 54 4.60 -3.56 3.85
C GLY A 54 5.50 -3.34 5.08
N ALA A 55 5.95 -4.42 5.73
CA ALA A 55 6.85 -4.33 6.88
C ALA A 55 8.25 -3.83 6.50
N THR A 56 8.79 -4.26 5.35
CA THR A 56 10.07 -3.75 4.84
C THR A 56 9.96 -2.28 4.47
N ILE A 57 8.86 -1.85 3.83
CA ILE A 57 8.59 -0.43 3.56
C ILE A 57 8.62 0.40 4.84
N CYS A 58 7.91 -0.02 5.89
CA CYS A 58 7.92 0.70 7.17
C CYS A 58 9.34 0.90 7.71
N THR A 59 10.18 -0.14 7.60
CA THR A 59 11.58 -0.08 8.02
C THR A 59 12.40 0.88 7.15
N ILE A 60 12.23 0.82 5.84
CA ILE A 60 12.90 1.72 4.87
C ILE A 60 12.54 3.17 5.14
N VAL A 61 11.26 3.46 5.43
CA VAL A 61 10.80 4.82 5.74
C VAL A 61 11.45 5.37 7.00
N ILE A 62 11.62 4.56 8.06
CA ILE A 62 12.33 4.99 9.27
C ILE A 62 13.77 5.40 8.93
N PHE A 63 14.46 4.60 8.10
CA PHE A 63 15.80 4.96 7.62
C PHE A 63 15.80 6.20 6.73
N GLY A 64 14.76 6.41 5.91
CA GLY A 64 14.56 7.61 5.11
C GLY A 64 14.46 8.86 5.97
N CYS A 65 13.56 8.86 6.96
CA CYS A 65 13.41 9.94 7.93
C CYS A 65 14.73 10.23 8.66
N TYR A 66 15.45 9.19 9.09
CA TYR A 66 16.76 9.34 9.73
C TYR A 66 17.81 9.96 8.79
N GLY A 67 17.83 9.56 7.51
CA GLY A 67 18.70 10.10 6.47
C GLY A 67 18.43 11.58 6.18
N LEU A 68 17.15 11.99 6.19
CA LEU A 68 16.76 13.39 6.07
C LEU A 68 17.21 14.22 7.28
N VAL A 69 16.99 13.73 8.50
CA VAL A 69 17.33 14.49 9.72
C VAL A 69 18.84 14.62 9.92
N SER A 70 19.59 13.55 9.64
CA SER A 70 21.03 13.46 9.93
C SER A 70 21.94 14.01 8.82
N ASP A 71 21.39 14.42 7.67
CA ASP A 71 22.14 14.94 6.51
C ASP A 71 23.27 14.01 6.00
N LEU A 72 23.09 12.71 6.22
CA LEU A 72 24.05 11.69 5.82
C LEU A 72 23.79 11.29 4.36
N LEU A 73 24.60 11.82 3.43
CA LEU A 73 24.58 11.46 2.01
C LEU A 73 24.60 9.95 1.79
N SER A 74 25.43 9.21 2.52
CA SER A 74 25.54 7.75 2.38
C SER A 74 24.22 7.05 2.72
N VAL A 75 23.53 7.50 3.78
CA VAL A 75 22.22 6.96 4.17
C VAL A 75 21.15 7.32 3.14
N ASN A 76 21.15 8.55 2.62
CA ASN A 76 20.20 8.96 1.58
C ASN A 76 20.39 8.19 0.26
N ILE A 77 21.64 7.86 -0.12
CA ILE A 77 21.91 7.03 -1.30
C ILE A 77 21.37 5.61 -1.07
N ILE A 78 21.67 5.00 0.08
CA ILE A 78 21.18 3.66 0.43
C ILE A 78 19.64 3.64 0.42
N PHE A 79 19.00 4.63 1.03
CA PHE A 79 17.55 4.79 1.01
C PHE A 79 16.99 4.89 -0.42
N THR A 80 17.63 5.68 -1.28
CA THR A 80 17.21 5.82 -2.69
C THR A 80 17.31 4.49 -3.45
N CYS A 81 18.35 3.69 -3.19
CA CYS A 81 18.48 2.35 -3.75
C CYS A 81 17.36 1.42 -3.25
N PHE A 82 17.01 1.47 -1.96
CA PHE A 82 15.92 0.67 -1.42
C PHE A 82 14.56 1.03 -2.02
N ILE A 83 14.23 2.33 -2.15
CA ILE A 83 12.99 2.77 -2.80
C ILE A 83 12.93 2.31 -4.26
N LEU A 84 14.05 2.36 -4.99
CA LEU A 84 14.11 1.84 -6.37
C LEU A 84 13.84 0.33 -6.44
N ILE A 85 14.37 -0.44 -5.50
CA ILE A 85 14.14 -1.89 -5.43
C ILE A 85 12.67 -2.17 -5.12
N VAL A 86 12.08 -1.48 -4.14
CA VAL A 86 10.66 -1.63 -3.78
C VAL A 86 9.78 -1.29 -4.98
N LEU A 87 9.99 -0.15 -5.64
CA LEU A 87 9.25 0.25 -6.84
C LEU A 87 9.34 -0.82 -7.95
N GLY A 88 10.52 -1.43 -8.12
CA GLY A 88 10.72 -2.54 -9.06
C GLY A 88 9.96 -3.81 -8.68
N LEU A 89 9.95 -4.17 -7.39
CA LEU A 89 9.19 -5.31 -6.88
C LEU A 89 7.68 -5.10 -6.99
N GLU A 90 7.19 -3.91 -6.64
CA GLU A 90 5.77 -3.54 -6.80
C GLU A 90 5.34 -3.58 -8.27
N TYR A 91 6.19 -3.08 -9.18
CA TYR A 91 5.93 -3.15 -10.61
C TYR A 91 5.86 -4.61 -11.11
N LEU A 92 6.80 -5.46 -10.69
CA LEU A 92 6.79 -6.89 -11.03
C LEU A 92 5.54 -7.58 -10.46
N GLN A 93 5.15 -7.25 -9.23
CA GLN A 93 3.94 -7.78 -8.61
C GLN A 93 2.70 -7.34 -9.40
N LEU A 94 2.58 -6.06 -9.74
CA LEU A 94 1.45 -5.56 -10.54
C LEU A 94 1.37 -6.24 -11.91
N TYR A 95 2.50 -6.43 -12.58
CA TYR A 95 2.56 -7.07 -13.90
C TYR A 95 2.18 -8.56 -13.85
N ASN A 96 2.72 -9.31 -12.88
CA ASN A 96 2.47 -10.74 -12.75
C ASN A 96 1.08 -11.08 -12.18
N TYR A 97 0.53 -10.22 -11.31
CA TYR A 97 -0.72 -10.49 -10.58
C TYR A 97 -1.96 -9.75 -11.11
N GLN A 98 -1.84 -8.83 -12.08
CA GLN A 98 -3.00 -8.30 -12.84
C GLN A 98 -3.98 -9.37 -13.39
N PRO A 99 -3.54 -10.57 -13.87
CA PRO A 99 -4.49 -11.61 -14.27
C PRO A 99 -5.29 -12.20 -13.10
N HIS A 100 -4.78 -12.12 -11.86
CA HIS A 100 -5.40 -12.74 -10.68
C HIS A 100 -6.64 -11.99 -10.19
N SER A 101 -6.72 -10.65 -10.31
CA SER A 101 -7.94 -9.92 -9.92
C SER A 101 -9.13 -10.29 -10.82
N ARG A 102 -8.88 -10.42 -12.12
CA ARG A 102 -9.87 -10.92 -13.09
C ARG A 102 -10.25 -12.38 -12.80
N TYR A 103 -9.28 -13.21 -12.43
CA TYR A 103 -9.54 -14.59 -12.02
C TYR A 103 -10.38 -14.68 -10.75
N ARG A 104 -10.13 -13.84 -9.73
CA ARG A 104 -10.89 -13.78 -8.48
C ARG A 104 -12.36 -13.39 -8.71
N SER A 105 -12.58 -12.42 -9.59
CA SER A 105 -13.93 -12.00 -10.00
C SER A 105 -14.71 -13.13 -10.68
N THR A 106 -14.00 -13.94 -11.48
CA THR A 106 -14.59 -15.04 -12.25
C THR A 106 -14.84 -16.25 -11.37
N THR A 107 -13.93 -16.54 -10.44
CA THR A 107 -14.06 -17.63 -9.46
C THR A 107 -15.16 -17.35 -8.47
N GLN A 108 -15.31 -16.14 -7.93
CA GLN A 108 -16.43 -15.81 -7.04
C GLN A 108 -17.79 -15.92 -7.73
N GLN A 109 -17.86 -15.55 -9.02
CA GLN A 109 -19.08 -15.77 -9.82
C GLN A 109 -19.32 -17.26 -10.06
N LEU A 110 -18.26 -18.02 -10.33
CA LEU A 110 -18.33 -19.46 -10.52
C LEU A 110 -18.77 -20.18 -9.22
N GLU A 111 -18.23 -19.81 -8.07
CA GLU A 111 -18.61 -20.35 -6.77
C GLU A 111 -20.07 -20.03 -6.45
N LEU A 112 -20.54 -18.81 -6.73
CA LEU A 112 -21.97 -18.50 -6.62
C LEU A 112 -22.80 -19.39 -7.55
N THR A 113 -22.38 -19.60 -8.80
CA THR A 113 -23.12 -20.48 -9.72
C THR A 113 -23.14 -21.92 -9.25
N VAL A 114 -22.05 -22.43 -8.67
CA VAL A 114 -21.97 -23.78 -8.11
C VAL A 114 -22.84 -23.90 -6.87
N ALA A 115 -22.76 -22.95 -5.94
CA ALA A 115 -23.60 -22.91 -4.74
C ALA A 115 -25.10 -22.83 -5.08
N TRP A 116 -25.44 -22.16 -6.18
CA TRP A 116 -26.81 -22.13 -6.70
C TRP A 116 -27.24 -23.46 -7.33
N HIS A 117 -26.35 -24.12 -8.08
CA HIS A 117 -26.65 -25.41 -8.72
C HIS A 117 -26.74 -26.56 -7.70
N ASP A 118 -25.92 -26.52 -6.66
CA ASP A 118 -25.90 -27.52 -5.59
C ASP A 118 -26.89 -27.18 -4.45
N LEU A 119 -27.83 -26.26 -4.66
CA LEU A 119 -28.83 -25.87 -3.66
C LEU A 119 -29.62 -27.07 -3.11
N GLU A 120 -29.91 -28.07 -3.95
CA GLU A 120 -30.60 -29.30 -3.55
C GLU A 120 -29.75 -30.20 -2.63
N LYS A 121 -28.43 -30.20 -2.80
CA LYS A 121 -27.49 -31.04 -2.05
C LYS A 121 -26.97 -30.34 -0.80
N GLN A 122 -26.71 -29.04 -0.90
CA GLN A 122 -26.07 -28.25 0.13
C GLN A 122 -26.67 -26.84 0.18
N PRO A 123 -27.87 -26.66 0.77
CA PRO A 123 -28.50 -25.34 0.86
C PRO A 123 -27.73 -24.36 1.75
N GLN A 124 -26.89 -24.86 2.67
CA GLN A 124 -26.15 -24.04 3.63
C GLN A 124 -25.14 -23.09 2.95
N SER A 125 -24.49 -23.51 1.86
CA SER A 125 -23.50 -22.71 1.14
C SER A 125 -24.15 -21.45 0.53
N MET A 126 -25.32 -21.61 -0.12
CA MET A 126 -26.06 -20.47 -0.65
C MET A 126 -26.59 -19.56 0.48
N GLN A 127 -27.08 -20.14 1.57
CA GLN A 127 -27.57 -19.37 2.73
C GLN A 127 -26.48 -18.52 3.38
N GLN A 128 -25.24 -19.02 3.44
CA GLN A 128 -24.07 -18.26 3.90
C GLN A 128 -23.77 -17.07 2.99
N TYR A 129 -23.79 -17.26 1.67
CA TYR A 129 -23.60 -16.16 0.71
C TYR A 129 -24.66 -15.07 0.86
N GLU A 130 -25.92 -15.45 1.02
CA GLU A 130 -27.05 -14.53 1.19
C GLU A 130 -26.93 -13.69 2.46
N GLN A 131 -26.54 -14.31 3.58
CA GLN A 131 -26.32 -13.59 4.83
C GLN A 131 -25.08 -12.70 4.78
N GLN A 132 -23.98 -13.17 4.20
CA GLN A 132 -22.72 -12.43 4.12
C GLN A 132 -22.81 -11.21 3.22
N HIS A 133 -23.56 -11.32 2.11
CA HIS A 133 -23.67 -10.25 1.12
C HIS A 133 -25.01 -9.50 1.16
N HIS A 134 -25.90 -9.82 2.11
CA HIS A 134 -27.23 -9.20 2.25
C HIS A 134 -28.01 -9.21 0.92
N CYS A 135 -28.04 -10.37 0.28
CA CYS A 135 -28.67 -10.60 -1.02
C CYS A 135 -29.60 -11.81 -0.95
N CYS A 136 -30.47 -11.98 -1.93
CA CYS A 136 -31.35 -13.15 -2.00
C CYS A 136 -31.44 -13.71 -3.42
N GLY A 137 -31.21 -15.02 -3.53
CA GLY A 137 -31.25 -15.73 -4.80
C GLY A 137 -30.11 -15.34 -5.75
N TYR A 138 -30.06 -15.98 -6.90
CA TYR A 138 -29.03 -15.73 -7.90
C TYR A 138 -29.18 -14.33 -8.53
N ASN A 139 -30.35 -14.04 -9.08
CA ASN A 139 -30.74 -12.73 -9.61
C ASN A 139 -31.72 -11.99 -8.69
N ASN A 140 -32.65 -12.71 -8.06
CA ASN A 140 -33.59 -12.17 -7.08
C ASN A 140 -34.26 -13.30 -6.26
N ALA A 141 -34.98 -12.94 -5.20
CA ALA A 141 -35.74 -13.88 -4.37
C ALA A 141 -36.82 -14.68 -5.12
N SER A 142 -37.25 -14.21 -6.31
CA SER A 142 -38.16 -14.93 -7.19
C SER A 142 -37.58 -16.25 -7.72
N ASP A 143 -36.26 -16.39 -7.73
CA ASP A 143 -35.59 -17.57 -8.29
C ASP A 143 -35.89 -18.84 -7.48
N TYR A 144 -36.05 -18.70 -6.16
CA TYR A 144 -36.52 -19.80 -5.29
C TYR A 144 -37.94 -20.24 -5.66
N LYS A 145 -38.84 -19.28 -5.92
CA LYS A 145 -40.22 -19.58 -6.32
C LYS A 145 -40.29 -20.27 -7.68
N ALA A 146 -39.42 -19.89 -8.61
CA ALA A 146 -39.32 -20.51 -9.93
C ALA A 146 -38.89 -21.98 -9.87
N MET A 147 -38.10 -22.36 -8.86
CA MET A 147 -37.71 -23.75 -8.60
C MET A 147 -38.68 -24.49 -7.66
N HIS A 148 -39.83 -23.89 -7.31
CA HIS A 148 -40.78 -24.41 -6.33
C HIS A 148 -40.22 -24.59 -4.90
N LEU A 149 -39.16 -23.86 -4.55
CA LEU A 149 -38.63 -23.82 -3.19
C LEU A 149 -39.19 -22.63 -2.40
N SER A 150 -39.31 -22.81 -1.08
CA SER A 150 -39.57 -21.72 -0.15
C SER A 150 -38.33 -20.84 -0.01
N ILE A 151 -38.54 -19.52 0.10
CA ILE A 151 -37.45 -18.57 0.34
C ILE A 151 -36.82 -18.87 1.72
N PRO A 152 -35.49 -19.06 1.79
CA PRO A 152 -34.82 -19.39 3.05
C PRO A 152 -34.78 -18.18 3.99
N LYS A 153 -34.68 -18.45 5.30
CA LYS A 153 -34.57 -17.41 6.34
C LYS A 153 -33.31 -16.53 6.20
N SER A 154 -32.28 -17.01 5.50
CA SER A 154 -31.07 -16.25 5.14
C SER A 154 -31.35 -15.00 4.29
N CYS A 155 -32.44 -15.01 3.52
CA CYS A 155 -32.86 -13.89 2.68
C CYS A 155 -33.56 -12.76 3.45
N TYR A 156 -33.83 -12.93 4.75
CA TYR A 156 -34.52 -11.96 5.59
C TYR A 156 -33.54 -11.24 6.50
N GLN A 157 -33.80 -9.96 6.79
CA GLN A 157 -32.98 -9.20 7.73
C GLN A 157 -33.10 -9.75 9.15
N LEU A 158 -31.97 -9.79 9.87
CA LEU A 158 -31.90 -10.28 11.24
C LEU A 158 -32.87 -9.49 12.14
N GLY A 159 -33.91 -10.15 12.64
CA GLY A 159 -34.92 -9.54 13.51
C GLY A 159 -36.22 -9.11 12.82
N SER A 160 -36.38 -9.34 11.51
CA SER A 160 -37.68 -9.18 10.85
C SER A 160 -37.95 -10.34 9.87
N ASP A 161 -39.13 -10.95 9.97
CA ASP A 161 -39.61 -11.95 8.99
C ASP A 161 -40.25 -11.28 7.75
N GLU A 162 -40.26 -9.95 7.68
CA GLU A 162 -40.93 -9.19 6.60
C GLU A 162 -39.96 -8.46 5.66
N GLN A 163 -38.77 -8.05 6.12
CA GLN A 163 -37.81 -7.34 5.28
C GLN A 163 -36.91 -8.33 4.53
N LEU A 164 -37.35 -8.66 3.32
CA LEU A 164 -36.64 -9.48 2.36
C LEU A 164 -35.56 -8.68 1.62
N PHE A 165 -34.38 -9.25 1.42
CA PHE A 165 -33.38 -8.67 0.52
C PHE A 165 -33.89 -8.69 -0.93
N THR A 166 -34.07 -7.50 -1.51
CA THR A 166 -34.59 -7.32 -2.88
C THR A 166 -33.51 -7.35 -3.97
N ARG A 167 -32.23 -7.48 -3.58
CA ARG A 167 -31.09 -7.53 -4.50
C ARG A 167 -30.62 -8.96 -4.69
N GLY A 168 -30.37 -9.35 -5.93
CA GLY A 168 -29.72 -10.63 -6.26
C GLY A 168 -28.27 -10.70 -5.83
N CYS A 169 -27.79 -11.90 -5.55
CA CYS A 169 -26.41 -12.11 -5.16
C CYS A 169 -25.44 -11.87 -6.33
N LEU A 170 -25.82 -12.17 -7.57
CA LEU A 170 -24.96 -11.90 -8.74
C LEU A 170 -24.73 -10.40 -8.94
N THR A 171 -25.79 -9.59 -8.82
CA THR A 171 -25.70 -8.14 -9.01
C THR A 171 -24.95 -7.48 -7.85
N THR A 172 -25.16 -7.98 -6.63
CA THR A 172 -24.45 -7.51 -5.43
C THR A 172 -22.97 -7.84 -5.49
N LEU A 173 -22.60 -9.05 -5.91
CA LEU A 173 -21.19 -9.43 -6.14
C LEU A 173 -20.55 -8.55 -7.21
N LYS A 174 -21.21 -8.36 -8.37
CA LYS A 174 -20.68 -7.49 -9.44
C LYS A 174 -20.48 -6.05 -8.98
N HIS A 175 -21.43 -5.49 -8.22
CA HIS A 175 -21.36 -4.12 -7.72
C HIS A 175 -20.38 -3.94 -6.55
N SER A 176 -20.28 -4.93 -5.65
CA SER A 176 -19.29 -4.93 -4.56
C SER A 176 -17.88 -5.05 -5.13
N HIS A 177 -17.68 -5.92 -6.11
CA HIS A 177 -16.41 -6.10 -6.79
C HIS A 177 -15.93 -4.83 -7.52
N SER A 178 -16.83 -4.12 -8.22
CA SER A 178 -16.44 -2.89 -8.93
C SER A 178 -16.05 -1.75 -7.97
N ARG A 179 -16.67 -1.67 -6.80
CA ARG A 179 -16.31 -0.71 -5.73
C ARG A 179 -14.94 -1.04 -5.13
N ILE A 180 -14.71 -2.30 -4.79
CA ILE A 180 -13.45 -2.77 -4.19
C ILE A 180 -12.30 -2.60 -5.18
N GLU A 181 -12.45 -3.01 -6.44
CA GLU A 181 -11.41 -2.84 -7.45
C GLU A 181 -11.07 -1.37 -7.74
N GLN A 182 -12.05 -0.46 -7.68
CA GLN A 182 -11.79 0.97 -7.87
C GLN A 182 -10.99 1.55 -6.71
N SER A 183 -11.35 1.21 -5.48
CA SER A 183 -10.59 1.62 -4.30
C SER A 183 -9.17 1.07 -4.33
N ASP A 184 -8.99 -0.22 -4.61
CA ASP A 184 -7.66 -0.86 -4.67
C ASP A 184 -6.78 -0.22 -5.74
N LYS A 185 -7.33 0.05 -6.93
CA LYS A 185 -6.60 0.77 -7.99
C LYS A 185 -6.16 2.15 -7.52
N LEU A 186 -7.06 2.93 -6.92
CA LEU A 186 -6.72 4.26 -6.40
C LEU A 186 -5.60 4.20 -5.37
N PHE A 187 -5.65 3.25 -4.42
CA PHE A 187 -4.59 3.07 -3.43
C PHE A 187 -3.24 2.73 -4.07
N ILE A 188 -3.21 1.79 -5.01
CA ILE A 188 -1.98 1.41 -5.72
C ILE A 188 -1.39 2.59 -6.48
N TRP A 189 -2.20 3.34 -7.23
CA TRP A 189 -1.73 4.53 -7.95
C TRP A 189 -1.25 5.63 -7.01
N CYS A 190 -1.87 5.80 -5.84
CA CYS A 190 -1.43 6.73 -4.81
C CYS A 190 -0.06 6.33 -4.23
N ILE A 191 0.16 5.04 -3.96
CA ILE A 191 1.42 4.49 -3.46
C ILE A 191 2.53 4.75 -4.47
N ILE A 192 2.36 4.32 -5.72
CA ILE A 192 3.34 4.52 -6.80
C ILE A 192 3.64 6.02 -7.01
N GLY A 193 2.60 6.86 -7.02
CA GLY A 193 2.77 8.31 -7.15
C GLY A 193 3.59 8.92 -6.01
N LEU A 194 3.37 8.45 -4.78
CA LEU A 194 4.08 8.91 -3.60
C LEU A 194 5.54 8.40 -3.57
N GLU A 195 5.80 7.16 -4.00
CA GLU A 195 7.15 6.63 -4.13
C GLU A 195 7.98 7.41 -5.13
N ILE A 196 7.43 7.69 -6.33
CA ILE A 196 8.09 8.51 -7.35
C ILE A 196 8.40 9.90 -6.79
N PHE A 197 7.44 10.50 -6.06
CA PHE A 197 7.63 11.80 -5.45
C PHE A 197 8.74 11.79 -4.39
N ILE A 198 8.77 10.78 -3.51
CA ILE A 198 9.83 10.59 -2.50
C ILE A 198 11.19 10.39 -3.19
N LEU A 199 11.24 9.58 -4.24
CA LEU A 199 12.45 9.29 -5.01
C LEU A 199 13.02 10.56 -5.66
N VAL A 200 12.17 11.39 -6.26
CA VAL A 200 12.61 12.68 -6.83
C VAL A 200 13.17 13.58 -5.72
N GLN A 201 12.49 13.67 -4.58
CA GLN A 201 12.96 14.47 -3.44
C GLN A 201 14.32 14.00 -2.92
N THR A 202 14.54 12.70 -2.78
CA THR A 202 15.80 12.16 -2.25
C THR A 202 16.94 12.28 -3.25
N ILE A 203 16.69 12.17 -4.55
CA ILE A 203 17.68 12.46 -5.59
C ILE A 203 18.10 13.93 -5.54
N VAL A 204 17.14 14.85 -5.45
CA VAL A 204 17.42 16.29 -5.33
C VAL A 204 18.23 16.59 -4.07
N LEU A 205 17.82 16.04 -2.92
CA LEU A 205 18.54 16.21 -1.64
C LEU A 205 19.96 15.64 -1.72
N SER A 206 20.12 14.44 -2.29
CA SER A 206 21.43 13.81 -2.47
C SER A 206 22.34 14.64 -3.37
N GLY A 207 21.81 15.17 -4.47
CA GLY A 207 22.53 16.09 -5.36
C GLY A 207 22.98 17.38 -4.67
N LEU A 208 22.12 17.96 -3.82
CA LEU A 208 22.45 19.14 -3.02
C LEU A 208 23.56 18.83 -2.00
N LEU A 209 23.41 17.75 -1.23
CA LEU A 209 24.42 17.31 -0.25
C LEU A 209 25.76 16.96 -0.92
N TYR A 210 25.75 16.35 -2.10
CA TYR A 210 26.94 16.06 -2.87
C TYR A 210 27.64 17.35 -3.34
N LYS A 211 26.89 18.32 -3.88
CA LYS A 211 27.42 19.64 -4.26
C LYS A 211 28.03 20.37 -3.07
N LEU A 212 27.38 20.35 -1.91
CA LEU A 212 27.88 20.98 -0.68
C LEU A 212 29.20 20.32 -0.23
N ARG A 213 29.25 18.99 -0.13
CA ARG A 213 30.50 18.28 0.20
C ARG A 213 31.61 18.53 -0.82
N ARG A 214 31.28 18.62 -2.11
CA ARG A 214 32.26 18.91 -3.16
C ARG A 214 32.85 20.31 -2.97
N ARG A 215 32.02 21.31 -2.67
CA ARG A 215 32.47 22.68 -2.36
C ARG A 215 33.40 22.71 -1.14
N GLU A 216 33.05 21.99 -0.07
CA GLU A 216 33.91 21.88 1.10
C GLU A 216 35.26 21.23 0.80
N ARG A 217 35.28 20.16 -0.02
CA ARG A 217 36.54 19.51 -0.44
C ARG A 217 37.43 20.44 -1.24
N LEU A 218 36.85 21.20 -2.18
CA LEU A 218 37.58 22.20 -2.97
C LEU A 218 38.12 23.33 -2.07
N ALA A 219 37.32 23.82 -1.13
CA ALA A 219 37.76 24.83 -0.15
C ALA A 219 38.88 24.31 0.76
N ARG A 220 38.91 23.00 1.07
CA ARG A 220 40.04 22.38 1.81
C ARG A 220 41.30 22.29 0.96
N GLN A 221 41.19 22.03 -0.34
CA GLN A 221 42.36 21.95 -1.24
C GLN A 221 43.02 23.32 -1.50
N GLN A 222 42.27 24.42 -1.39
CA GLN A 222 42.79 25.78 -1.54
C GLN A 222 43.57 26.29 -0.31
N VAL A 223 43.64 25.53 0.78
CA VAL A 223 44.43 25.91 1.97
C VAL A 223 45.91 25.56 1.72
N PRO A 224 46.83 26.54 1.76
CA PRO A 224 48.24 26.30 1.47
C PRO A 224 48.88 25.31 2.47
N PRO A 225 49.80 24.46 2.02
CA PRO A 225 50.52 23.51 2.89
C PRO A 225 51.38 24.28 3.89
N GLY A 226 50.97 24.31 5.15
CA GLY A 226 51.68 25.02 6.24
C GLY A 226 50.77 25.64 7.29
N VAL A 227 49.49 25.85 7.00
CA VAL A 227 48.52 26.33 8.00
C VAL A 227 48.04 25.15 8.85
N ARG A 228 48.69 24.94 10.00
CA ARG A 228 48.25 23.98 11.03
C ARG A 228 46.88 24.42 11.55
N ARG A 229 45.81 23.73 11.15
CA ARG A 229 44.50 23.91 11.78
C ARG A 229 44.56 23.33 13.18
N GLU A 230 44.25 24.15 14.18
CA GLU A 230 43.96 23.66 15.53
C GLU A 230 42.91 22.54 15.45
N PRO A 231 43.03 21.50 16.29
CA PRO A 231 42.04 20.44 16.35
C PRO A 231 40.73 21.08 16.79
N ARG A 232 39.82 21.25 15.82
CA ARG A 232 38.48 21.75 16.10
C ARG A 232 37.81 20.71 16.98
N ALA A 233 37.72 21.01 18.28
CA ALA A 233 37.05 20.20 19.27
C ALA A 233 35.69 19.75 18.70
N ASN A 234 35.34 18.49 18.92
CA ASN A 234 34.08 17.87 18.56
C ASN A 234 32.91 18.58 19.26
N HIS A 235 32.59 19.80 18.85
CA HIS A 235 31.37 20.47 19.25
C HIS A 235 30.29 20.17 18.21
N VAL A 236 29.21 19.60 18.73
CA VAL A 236 27.88 19.32 18.16
C VAL A 236 27.21 20.58 17.53
N GLY A 237 27.96 21.67 17.30
CA GLY A 237 27.52 22.98 16.87
C GLY A 237 27.84 23.36 15.42
N SER A 238 28.06 22.40 14.51
CA SER A 238 28.23 22.69 13.06
C SER A 238 26.99 23.36 12.42
N ARG A 239 25.90 23.51 13.19
CA ARG A 239 24.67 24.21 12.82
C ARG A 239 24.80 25.75 12.79
N ALA A 240 25.78 26.35 13.47
CA ALA A 240 25.87 27.80 13.59
C ALA A 240 26.67 28.50 12.48
N GLN A 241 27.69 27.85 11.89
CA GLN A 241 28.57 28.53 10.93
C GLN A 241 28.06 28.60 9.49
N LEU A 242 26.93 27.97 9.19
CA LEU A 242 26.26 28.09 7.88
C LEU A 242 25.21 29.23 7.85
N LEU A 243 24.99 29.93 8.98
CA LEU A 243 24.00 31.01 9.10
C LEU A 243 24.59 32.43 9.04
N ASP A 244 25.91 32.60 9.15
CA ASP A 244 26.56 33.92 9.18
C ASP A 244 27.23 34.36 7.89
N ASN A 245 27.17 33.56 6.82
CA ASN A 245 27.68 33.98 5.52
C ASN A 245 26.65 33.71 4.42
N VAL A 246 25.95 34.79 4.07
CA VAL A 246 25.02 35.02 2.93
C VAL A 246 23.52 34.86 3.22
#